data_AF-A0A1L6R5L8-F1
#
_entry.id   AF-A0A1L6R5L8-F1
#
_cell.length_a   1.000
_cell.length_b   1.000
_cell.length_c   1.000
_cell.angle_alpha   90.00
_cell.angle_beta   90.00
_cell.angle_gamma   90.00
#
_symmetry.space_group_name_H-M   'P 1'
#
loop_
_entity.id
_entity.type
_entity.pdbx_description
1 polymer ?
#
loop_
_entity_poly.entity_id
_entity_poly.type
_entity_poly.pdbx_seq_one_letter_code
_entity_poly.pdbx_strand_id
1 'polypeptide(L)'
;MNNKSLKVILILNIMVTSGLLIYIINSHNIEIDFSDKILEVKGLVVTDSTGKERVIIGSHFPPPQDIGHRKYRGDNSGVSGIMLYDHEGQERGGYVTGDSYGNIFLSLDSKISQRVLFMAEPQGAAVLKMWGKKRE
;
A
#
# COMPACT_ATOMS: atom_id res chain seq x y z
N MET A 1 -32.28 47.28 23.98
CA MET A 1 -32.10 47.11 22.52
C MET A 1 -33.44 46.69 21.93
N ASN A 2 -33.93 47.34 20.87
CA ASN A 2 -35.26 47.03 20.32
C ASN A 2 -35.25 45.68 19.57
N ASN A 3 -36.36 44.93 19.58
CA ASN A 3 -36.51 43.64 18.91
C ASN A 3 -36.15 43.71 17.41
N LYS A 4 -36.39 44.85 16.75
CA LYS A 4 -35.94 45.09 15.37
C LYS A 4 -34.41 45.05 15.23
N SER A 5 -33.69 45.74 16.10
CA SER A 5 -32.21 45.77 16.08
C SER A 5 -31.62 44.38 16.33
N LEU A 6 -32.24 43.60 17.22
CA LEU A 6 -31.79 42.24 17.55
C LEU A 6 -31.97 41.26 16.37
N LYS A 7 -33.09 41.35 15.66
CA LYS A 7 -33.33 40.56 14.43
C LYS A 7 -32.33 40.90 13.32
N VAL A 8 -31.99 42.17 13.15
CA VAL A 8 -31.00 42.61 12.15
C VAL A 8 -29.62 42.02 12.46
N ILE A 9 -29.19 42.05 13.72
CA ILE A 9 -27.91 41.45 14.14
C ILE A 9 -27.89 39.94 13.88
N LEU A 10 -28.99 39.24 14.15
CA LEU A 10 -29.08 37.78 13.92
C LEU A 10 -28.97 37.43 12.43
N ILE A 11 -29.67 38.17 11.55
CA ILE A 11 -29.60 37.97 10.10
C ILE A 11 -28.19 38.24 9.59
N LEU A 12 -27.54 39.29 10.09
CA LEU A 12 -26.17 39.63 9.71
C LEU A 12 -25.19 38.52 10.14
N ASN A 13 -25.34 37.97 11.35
CA ASN A 13 -24.53 36.87 11.83
C ASN A 13 -24.69 35.61 10.97
N ILE A 14 -25.93 35.27 10.58
CA ILE A 14 -26.20 34.14 9.68
C ILE A 14 -25.54 34.37 8.31
N MET A 15 -25.69 35.56 7.72
CA MET A 15 -25.04 35.87 6.44
C MET A 15 -23.51 35.74 6.51
N VAL A 16 -22.90 36.28 7.56
CA VAL A 16 -21.44 36.20 7.75
C VAL A 16 -20.99 34.76 7.95
N THR A 17 -21.68 33.98 8.78
CA THR A 17 -21.32 32.58 9.05
C THR A 17 -21.56 31.67 7.84
N SER A 18 -22.66 31.85 7.11
CA SER A 18 -22.91 31.16 5.84
C SER A 18 -21.87 31.52 4.78
N GLY A 19 -21.50 32.79 4.66
CA GLY A 19 -20.45 33.24 3.75
C GLY A 19 -19.09 32.63 4.10
N LEU A 20 -18.76 32.57 5.38
CA LEU A 20 -17.53 31.94 5.88
C LEU A 20 -17.51 30.44 5.59
N LEU A 21 -18.64 29.75 5.78
CA LEU A 21 -18.79 28.32 5.49
C LEU A 21 -18.58 28.02 4.00
N ILE A 22 -19.20 28.80 3.12
CA ILE A 22 -19.03 28.68 1.66
C ILE A 22 -17.57 28.95 1.27
N TYR A 23 -16.95 29.97 1.85
CA TYR A 23 -15.54 30.28 1.62
C TYR A 23 -14.63 29.12 2.02
N ILE A 24 -14.85 28.53 3.21
CA ILE A 24 -14.06 27.39 3.70
C ILE A 24 -14.22 26.20 2.76
N ILE A 25 -15.45 25.85 2.38
CA ILE A 25 -15.75 24.72 1.47
C ILE A 25 -15.08 24.92 0.11
N ASN A 26 -15.16 26.13 -0.45
CA ASN A 26 -14.57 26.42 -1.76
C ASN A 26 -13.03 26.56 -1.70
N SER A 27 -12.47 26.92 -0.56
CA SER A 27 -11.04 27.17 -0.38
C SER A 27 -10.24 25.92 0.01
N HIS A 28 -10.88 24.80 0.37
CA HIS A 28 -10.20 23.59 0.85
C HIS A 28 -9.73 22.65 -0.26
N ASN A 29 -8.95 23.18 -1.21
CA ASN A 29 -7.98 22.35 -1.94
C ASN A 29 -6.61 22.51 -1.26
N ILE A 30 -6.52 22.09 0.00
CA ILE A 30 -5.24 22.05 0.71
C ILE A 30 -4.50 20.83 0.15
N GLU A 31 -3.70 21.06 -0.88
CA GLU A 31 -2.75 20.07 -1.38
C GLU A 31 -1.64 19.94 -0.33
N ILE A 32 -1.68 18.85 0.43
CA ILE A 32 -0.61 18.55 1.39
C ILE A 32 0.55 17.98 0.57
N ASP A 33 1.58 18.80 0.38
CA ASP A 33 2.80 18.38 -0.28
C ASP A 33 3.67 17.57 0.69
N PHE A 34 3.96 16.33 0.32
CA PHE A 34 4.87 15.43 1.03
C PHE A 34 6.20 15.20 0.27
N SER A 35 6.46 15.95 -0.81
CA SER A 35 7.62 15.75 -1.69
C SER A 35 8.96 15.85 -0.97
N ASP A 36 9.03 16.59 0.14
CA ASP A 36 10.21 16.77 0.97
C ASP A 36 10.13 16.03 2.32
N LYS A 37 9.13 15.17 2.52
CA LYS A 37 8.89 14.46 3.79
C LYS A 37 9.23 12.98 3.71
N ILE A 38 9.64 12.43 4.85
CA ILE A 38 9.68 10.98 5.07
C ILE A 38 8.33 10.56 5.62
N LEU A 39 7.71 9.58 4.96
CA LEU A 39 6.45 8.99 5.40
C LEU A 39 6.73 7.71 6.20
N GLU A 40 6.39 7.71 7.49
CA GLU A 40 6.39 6.51 8.32
C GLU A 40 5.02 5.84 8.24
N VAL A 41 4.96 4.68 7.60
CA VAL A 41 3.73 3.93 7.38
C VAL A 41 3.96 2.44 7.61
N LYS A 42 2.93 1.73 8.06
CA LYS A 42 2.97 0.26 8.14
C LYS A 42 2.80 -0.40 6.77
N GLY A 43 2.16 0.29 5.84
CA GLY A 43 2.05 -0.16 4.47
C GLY A 43 1.49 0.90 3.53
N LEU A 44 1.75 0.69 2.25
CA LEU A 44 1.25 1.47 1.13
C LEU A 44 0.69 0.50 0.10
N VAL A 45 -0.56 0.71 -0.31
CA VAL A 45 -1.23 -0.12 -1.32
C VAL A 45 -1.49 0.74 -2.54
N VAL A 46 -0.94 0.34 -3.69
CA VAL A 46 -1.21 0.97 -5.00
C VAL A 46 -2.24 0.11 -5.71
N THR A 47 -3.39 0.69 -6.03
CA THR A 47 -4.47 0.02 -6.77
C THR A 47 -4.61 0.57 -8.19
N ASP A 48 -5.15 -0.24 -9.10
CA ASP A 48 -5.55 0.21 -10.43
C ASP A 48 -6.96 0.85 -10.42
N SER A 49 -7.40 1.32 -11.58
CA SER A 49 -8.71 1.97 -11.77
C SER A 49 -9.90 1.06 -11.48
N THR A 50 -9.70 -0.25 -11.39
CA THR A 50 -10.73 -1.23 -11.03
C THR A 50 -10.71 -1.59 -9.55
N GLY A 51 -9.80 -0.97 -8.77
CA GLY A 51 -9.63 -1.21 -7.35
C GLY A 51 -8.75 -2.42 -7.02
N LYS A 52 -8.06 -3.01 -8.00
CA LYS A 52 -7.18 -4.16 -7.75
C LYS A 52 -5.78 -3.71 -7.34
N GLU A 53 -5.24 -4.37 -6.34
CA GLU A 53 -3.89 -4.15 -5.83
C GLU A 53 -2.85 -4.50 -6.90
N ARG A 54 -1.88 -3.60 -7.12
CA ARG A 54 -0.78 -3.77 -8.11
C ARG A 54 0.59 -3.80 -7.45
N VAL A 55 0.75 -2.98 -6.42
CA VAL A 55 1.96 -2.95 -5.59
C VAL A 55 1.51 -2.80 -4.15
N ILE A 56 2.12 -3.57 -3.27
CA ILE A 56 1.98 -3.37 -1.84
C ILE A 56 3.38 -3.22 -1.26
N ILE A 57 3.60 -2.17 -0.49
CA ILE A 57 4.78 -1.99 0.36
C ILE A 57 4.31 -2.26 1.78
N GLY A 58 4.95 -3.19 2.50
CA GLY A 58 4.45 -3.66 3.79
C GLY A 58 5.55 -3.93 4.79
N SER A 59 5.29 -3.57 6.05
CA SER A 59 6.10 -3.90 7.22
C SER A 59 5.90 -5.33 7.73
N HIS A 60 4.86 -6.01 7.24
CA HIS A 60 4.63 -7.45 7.40
C HIS A 60 3.53 -7.86 6.43
N PHE A 61 3.83 -8.81 5.54
CA PHE A 61 2.86 -9.36 4.60
C PHE A 61 2.12 -10.56 5.19
N PRO A 62 0.83 -10.75 4.85
CA PRO A 62 0.16 -12.01 5.09
C PRO A 62 0.83 -13.13 4.28
N PRO A 63 0.53 -14.40 4.58
CA PRO A 63 1.12 -15.53 3.87
C PRO A 63 0.90 -15.43 2.34
N PRO A 64 1.87 -15.91 1.54
CA PRO A 64 1.89 -15.74 0.09
C PRO A 64 0.70 -16.40 -0.58
N GLN A 65 0.32 -15.88 -1.75
CA GLN A 65 -0.80 -16.42 -2.51
C GLN A 65 -0.37 -17.51 -3.49
N ASP A 66 -1.19 -18.55 -3.61
CA ASP A 66 -1.10 -19.58 -4.63
C ASP A 66 -2.50 -19.82 -5.20
N ILE A 67 -2.69 -19.52 -6.48
CA ILE A 67 -3.97 -19.61 -7.21
C ILE A 67 -5.11 -18.90 -6.42
N GLY A 68 -4.85 -17.66 -5.98
CA GLY A 68 -5.81 -16.84 -5.23
C GLY A 68 -6.05 -17.26 -3.77
N HIS A 69 -5.40 -18.32 -3.28
CA HIS A 69 -5.50 -18.76 -1.89
C HIS A 69 -4.22 -18.48 -1.11
N ARG A 70 -4.32 -18.01 0.14
CA ARG A 70 -3.15 -17.81 1.00
C ARG A 70 -2.62 -19.14 1.52
N LYS A 71 -1.32 -19.38 1.37
CA LYS A 71 -0.64 -20.57 1.88
C LYS A 71 0.19 -20.23 3.12
N TYR A 72 -0.23 -20.75 4.27
CA TYR A 72 0.55 -20.65 5.51
C TYR A 72 1.80 -21.53 5.43
N ARG A 73 2.97 -20.98 5.80
CA ARG A 73 4.25 -21.70 5.81
C ARG A 73 4.86 -21.84 7.20
N GLY A 74 4.07 -21.65 8.26
CA GLY A 74 4.50 -21.73 9.65
C GLY A 74 4.59 -20.37 10.33
N ASP A 75 4.81 -20.39 11.65
CA ASP A 75 4.99 -19.18 12.46
C ASP A 75 6.27 -18.46 12.01
N ASN A 76 6.24 -17.12 11.94
CA ASN A 76 7.34 -16.28 11.44
C ASN A 76 7.75 -16.48 9.97
N SER A 77 6.92 -17.10 9.12
CA SER A 77 7.18 -17.18 7.67
C SER A 77 6.85 -15.89 6.92
N GLY A 78 6.65 -14.78 7.64
CA GLY A 78 6.32 -13.48 7.07
C GLY A 78 7.49 -12.84 6.35
N VAL A 79 7.17 -11.84 5.55
CA VAL A 79 8.15 -11.02 4.83
C VAL A 79 7.74 -9.55 4.92
N SER A 80 8.71 -8.67 4.70
CA SER A 80 8.55 -7.22 4.64
C SER A 80 9.22 -6.68 3.38
N GLY A 81 8.71 -5.60 2.78
CA GLY A 81 9.26 -5.04 1.54
C GLY A 81 8.20 -4.73 0.49
N ILE A 82 8.45 -5.08 -0.77
CA ILE A 82 7.60 -4.75 -1.92
C ILE A 82 7.10 -6.03 -2.58
N MET A 83 5.77 -6.15 -2.71
CA MET A 83 5.10 -7.24 -3.43
C MET A 83 4.40 -6.70 -4.67
N LEU A 84 4.47 -7.47 -5.76
CA LEU A 84 3.94 -7.10 -7.08
C LEU A 84 2.79 -8.02 -7.47
N TYR A 85 1.74 -7.44 -8.04
CA TYR A 85 0.52 -8.14 -8.42
C TYR A 85 0.13 -7.83 -9.87
N ASP A 86 -0.49 -8.79 -10.55
CA ASP A 86 -1.01 -8.62 -11.91
C ASP A 86 -2.43 -8.00 -11.93
N HIS A 87 -3.02 -7.89 -13.13
CA HIS A 87 -4.34 -7.27 -13.32
C HIS A 87 -5.50 -8.13 -12.79
N GLU A 88 -5.21 -9.35 -12.35
CA GLU A 88 -6.18 -10.18 -11.65
C GLU A 88 -6.09 -10.01 -10.14
N GLY A 89 -5.08 -9.29 -9.64
CA GLY A 89 -4.75 -9.20 -8.22
C GLY A 89 -3.91 -10.40 -7.75
N GLN A 90 -3.33 -11.18 -8.68
CA GLN A 90 -2.50 -12.32 -8.35
C GLN A 90 -1.04 -11.91 -8.16
N GLU A 91 -0.42 -12.42 -7.09
CA GLU A 91 1.00 -12.22 -6.79
C GLU A 91 1.91 -12.69 -7.93
N ARG A 92 2.88 -11.84 -8.30
CA ARG A 92 3.89 -12.10 -9.36
C ARG A 92 5.33 -12.10 -8.84
N GLY A 93 5.50 -11.99 -7.53
CA GLY A 93 6.77 -11.96 -6.83
C GLY A 93 6.98 -10.65 -6.07
N GLY A 94 8.21 -10.39 -5.64
CA GLY A 94 8.53 -9.22 -4.84
C GLY A 94 10.01 -9.10 -4.50
N TYR A 95 10.37 -7.95 -3.94
CA TYR A 95 11.67 -7.68 -3.34
C TYR A 95 11.46 -7.48 -1.84
N VAL A 96 11.83 -8.50 -1.06
CA VAL A 96 11.41 -8.61 0.33
C VAL A 96 12.52 -9.17 1.22
N THR A 97 12.41 -8.90 2.52
CA THR A 97 13.19 -9.47 3.59
C THR A 97 12.31 -10.39 4.44
N GLY A 98 12.78 -11.61 4.71
CA GLY A 98 12.04 -12.56 5.55
C GLY A 98 12.19 -12.27 7.04
N ASP A 99 11.09 -12.36 7.79
CA ASP A 99 11.04 -12.02 9.22
C ASP A 99 11.75 -13.06 10.11
N SER A 100 11.90 -14.30 9.64
CA SER A 100 12.52 -15.39 10.42
C SER A 100 14.05 -15.32 10.43
N TYR A 101 14.69 -15.31 9.26
CA TYR A 101 16.15 -15.42 9.14
C TYR A 101 16.79 -14.12 8.61
N GLY A 102 16.00 -13.11 8.22
CA GLY A 102 16.52 -11.85 7.67
C GLY A 102 17.05 -11.97 6.23
N ASN A 103 16.79 -13.08 5.54
CA ASN A 103 17.17 -13.24 4.14
C ASN A 103 16.47 -12.19 3.28
N ILE A 104 17.22 -11.56 2.39
CA ILE A 104 16.65 -10.69 1.36
C ILE A 104 16.53 -11.46 0.06
N PHE A 105 15.39 -11.32 -0.62
CA PHE A 105 15.17 -12.00 -1.89
C PHE A 105 14.32 -11.21 -2.88
N LEU A 106 14.65 -11.41 -4.16
CA LEU A 106 13.86 -11.02 -5.32
C LEU A 106 13.29 -12.28 -5.96
N SER A 107 11.96 -12.42 -5.93
CA SER A 107 11.24 -13.51 -6.59
C SER A 107 10.55 -13.03 -7.87
N LEU A 108 10.53 -13.90 -8.87
CA LEU A 108 9.69 -13.75 -10.06
C LEU A 108 8.83 -14.99 -10.21
N ASP A 109 7.52 -14.79 -10.09
CA ASP A 109 6.55 -15.88 -10.05
C ASP A 109 5.71 -15.86 -11.33
N SER A 110 5.38 -17.05 -11.83
CA SER A 110 4.27 -17.21 -12.77
C SER A 110 2.96 -17.32 -11.99
N LYS A 111 1.82 -17.33 -12.68
CA LYS A 111 0.50 -17.56 -12.06
C LYS A 111 0.35 -18.91 -11.34
N ILE A 112 1.33 -19.81 -11.45
CA ILE A 112 1.24 -21.17 -10.89
C ILE A 112 2.45 -21.58 -10.06
N SER A 113 3.58 -20.91 -10.19
CA SER A 113 4.77 -21.24 -9.40
C SER A 113 5.83 -20.15 -9.52
N GLN A 114 6.72 -20.07 -8.52
CA GLN A 114 7.97 -19.34 -8.63
C GLN A 114 8.81 -19.84 -9.82
N ARG A 115 9.48 -18.90 -10.52
CA ARG A 115 10.31 -19.16 -11.70
C ARG A 115 11.74 -18.68 -11.56
N VAL A 116 11.95 -17.62 -10.80
CA VAL A 116 13.28 -17.11 -10.47
C VAL A 116 13.32 -16.70 -9.00
N LEU A 117 14.45 -16.98 -8.35
CA LEU A 117 14.78 -16.51 -7.02
C LEU A 117 16.23 -16.01 -7.03
N PHE A 118 16.41 -14.76 -6.64
CA PHE A 118 17.69 -14.22 -6.20
C PHE A 118 17.61 -14.00 -4.69
N MET A 119 18.55 -14.52 -3.92
CA MET A 119 18.53 -14.41 -2.46
C MET A 119 19.93 -14.15 -1.94
N ALA A 120 20.03 -13.33 -0.89
CA ALA A 120 21.22 -13.22 -0.06
C ALA A 120 20.86 -13.47 1.40
N GLU A 121 21.70 -14.24 2.07
CA GLU A 121 21.61 -14.51 3.51
C GLU A 121 22.35 -13.41 4.29
N PRO A 122 21.94 -13.08 5.52
CA PRO A 122 22.62 -12.07 6.33
C PRO A 122 24.11 -12.34 6.55
N GLN A 123 24.51 -13.62 6.52
CA GLN A 123 25.89 -14.07 6.73
C GLN A 123 26.74 -14.01 5.45
N GLY A 124 26.15 -13.58 4.32
CA GLY A 124 26.86 -13.29 3.07
C GLY A 124 26.78 -14.37 2.00
N ALA A 125 26.09 -15.49 2.24
CA ALA A 125 25.79 -16.46 1.18
C ALA A 125 24.80 -15.88 0.17
N ALA A 126 24.90 -16.30 -1.09
CA ALA A 126 23.99 -15.86 -2.15
C ALA A 126 23.53 -17.04 -3.01
N VAL A 127 22.28 -16.98 -3.46
CA VAL A 127 21.63 -18.02 -4.26
C VAL A 127 20.95 -17.38 -5.47
N LEU A 128 21.15 -17.98 -6.64
CA LEU A 128 20.34 -17.78 -7.82
C LEU A 128 19.71 -19.13 -8.18
N LYS A 129 18.38 -19.17 -8.25
CA LYS A 129 17.63 -20.36 -8.68
C LYS A 129 16.69 -19.99 -9.81
N MET A 130 16.73 -20.76 -10.88
CA MET A 130 15.85 -20.62 -12.05
C MET A 130 15.18 -21.96 -12.34
N TRP A 131 13.86 -21.95 -12.45
CA TRP A 131 13.07 -23.15 -12.75
C TRP A 131 12.64 -23.16 -14.22
N GLY A 132 13.12 -24.14 -14.97
CA GLY A 132 12.66 -24.41 -16.33
C GLY A 132 11.32 -25.14 -16.36
N LYS A 133 10.61 -25.05 -17.49
CA LYS A 133 9.48 -25.95 -17.78
C LYS A 133 10.07 -27.32 -18.14
N LYS A 134 9.69 -28.40 -17.44
CA LYS A 134 9.91 -29.75 -17.98
C LYS A 134 9.19 -29.79 -19.34
N ARG A 135 9.97 -29.90 -20.42
CA ARG A 135 9.41 -30.32 -21.71
C ARG A 135 9.19 -31.83 -21.57
N GLU A 136 7.93 -32.24 -21.57
CA GLU A 136 7.56 -33.61 -21.91
C GLU A 136 7.73 -33.80 -23.43
#